data_AF-A0A1Q7V2G8-F1
#
_entry.id   AF-A0A1Q7V2G8-F1
#
_cell.length_a   1.000
_cell.length_b   1.000
_cell.length_c   1.000
_cell.angle_alpha   90.00
_cell.angle_beta   90.00
_cell.angle_gamma   90.00
#
_symmetry.space_group_name_H-M   'P 1'
#
loop_
_entity.id
_entity.type
_entity.pdbx_description
1 polymer ?
#
loop_
_entity_poly.entity_id
_entity_poly.type
_entity_poly.pdbx_seq_one_letter_code
_entity_poly.pdbx_strand_id
1 'polypeptide(L)'
;MMGPKAGDLHVNMPEIHIPDIDIPAINMVMATSSARSGLMVENITPQLGEFFGVKNGNGVLVRAVEKGSRAEKSGFRAGDVVIKVNDEAIHDTSDFTHAVRGRRGNSVPVVVMRDRKEQNLTLSLPPRKESGDLIEEESFNDEPLFHAQRALEMTELQNEIAKLRPQMQLAAENSRKAARELRSELCPEQKELRQRSAQQRKQLQKDMEHLRQELLRLRDEWL
;
A
#
# COMPACT_ATOMS: atom_id res chain seq x y z
N MET A 1 48.76 5.20 -1.46
CA MET A 1 48.20 3.83 -1.29
C MET A 1 46.77 3.87 -1.80
N MET A 2 46.49 3.14 -2.89
CA MET A 2 45.22 3.17 -3.61
C MET A 2 44.21 2.23 -2.92
N GLY A 3 43.01 2.73 -2.60
CA GLY A 3 41.91 1.91 -2.07
C GLY A 3 41.30 0.98 -3.15
N PRO A 4 40.63 -0.12 -2.75
CA PRO A 4 40.03 -1.07 -3.69
C PRO A 4 38.80 -0.46 -4.38
N LYS A 5 38.76 -0.56 -5.71
CA LYS A 5 37.62 -0.17 -6.56
C LYS A 5 36.47 -1.16 -6.36
N ALA A 6 35.26 -0.63 -6.18
CA ALA A 6 34.02 -1.39 -6.13
C ALA A 6 33.85 -2.21 -7.42
N GLY A 7 33.60 -3.51 -7.28
CA GLY A 7 33.36 -4.42 -8.38
C GLY A 7 32.02 -4.16 -9.05
N ASP A 8 32.05 -4.07 -10.39
CA ASP A 8 30.90 -3.95 -11.26
C ASP A 8 30.00 -5.19 -11.16
N LEU A 9 28.88 -5.08 -10.44
CA LEU A 9 27.76 -6.03 -10.51
C LEU A 9 26.96 -5.75 -11.78
N HIS A 10 27.38 -6.34 -12.90
CA HIS A 10 26.54 -6.44 -14.09
C HIS A 10 25.43 -7.47 -13.85
N VAL A 11 24.24 -7.01 -13.49
CA VAL A 11 23.03 -7.84 -13.50
C VAL A 11 22.52 -7.88 -14.94
N ASN A 12 22.82 -8.98 -15.64
CA ASN A 12 22.33 -9.21 -16.99
C ASN A 12 20.84 -9.58 -16.90
N MET A 13 19.96 -8.60 -17.09
CA MET A 13 18.50 -8.79 -17.06
C MET A 13 18.07 -9.31 -18.45
N PRO A 14 17.41 -10.49 -18.54
CA PRO A 14 16.86 -10.94 -19.82
C PRO A 14 15.78 -9.96 -20.28
N GLU A 15 15.75 -9.70 -21.58
CA GLU A 15 14.74 -8.85 -22.21
C GLU A 15 13.37 -9.53 -22.05
N ILE A 16 12.53 -9.02 -21.14
CA ILE A 16 11.16 -9.47 -20.98
C ILE A 16 10.35 -8.78 -22.08
N HIS A 17 10.08 -9.50 -23.16
CA HIS A 17 9.15 -9.05 -24.19
C HIS A 17 7.73 -9.13 -23.63
N ILE A 18 7.22 -7.99 -23.15
CA ILE A 18 5.84 -7.87 -22.70
C ILE A 18 4.97 -7.80 -23.96
N PRO A 19 4.09 -8.78 -24.23
CA PRO A 19 3.17 -8.68 -25.36
C PRO A 19 2.22 -7.50 -25.14
N ASP A 20 1.82 -6.84 -26.23
CA ASP A 20 0.77 -5.82 -26.21
C ASP A 20 -0.57 -6.48 -25.84
N ILE A 21 -0.82 -6.59 -24.54
CA ILE A 21 -2.11 -7.01 -24.01
C ILE A 21 -2.99 -5.77 -24.05
N ASP A 22 -4.02 -5.79 -24.91
CA ASP A 22 -5.08 -4.81 -24.91
C ASP A 22 -5.93 -5.05 -23.65
N ILE A 23 -5.48 -4.51 -22.52
CA ILE A 23 -6.18 -4.60 -21.25
C ILE A 23 -7.41 -3.70 -21.41
N PRO A 24 -8.65 -4.23 -21.49
CA PRO A 24 -9.83 -3.38 -21.42
C PRO A 24 -9.68 -2.54 -20.16
N ALA A 25 -10.05 -1.26 -20.19
CA ALA A 25 -9.95 -0.37 -19.04
C ALA A 25 -10.82 -0.90 -17.88
N ILE A 26 -10.33 -1.92 -17.19
CA ILE A 26 -10.77 -2.32 -15.88
C ILE A 26 -10.34 -1.11 -15.07
N ASN A 27 -11.31 -0.29 -14.69
CA ASN A 27 -11.16 0.62 -13.58
C ASN A 27 -10.86 -0.26 -12.36
N MET A 28 -9.61 -0.68 -12.24
CA MET A 28 -9.11 -1.41 -11.11
C MET A 28 -9.13 -0.39 -9.98
N VAL A 29 -10.23 -0.37 -9.24
CA VAL A 29 -10.31 0.29 -7.95
C VAL A 29 -9.32 -0.46 -7.08
N MET A 30 -8.05 -0.03 -7.09
CA MET A 30 -7.13 -0.39 -6.04
C MET A 30 -7.83 0.05 -4.75
N ALA A 31 -8.09 -0.89 -3.85
CA ALA A 31 -8.58 -0.63 -2.52
C ALA A 31 -7.49 0.06 -1.68
N THR A 32 -7.05 1.23 -2.14
CA THR A 32 -6.47 2.25 -1.28
C THR A 32 -7.57 2.66 -0.30
N SER A 33 -7.22 3.19 0.87
CA SER A 33 -8.15 3.56 1.94
C SER A 33 -9.37 4.37 1.51
N SER A 34 -9.30 5.05 0.35
CA SER A 34 -10.40 5.62 -0.44
C SER A 34 -11.63 4.70 -0.59
N ALA A 35 -11.42 3.41 -0.83
CA ALA A 35 -12.51 2.44 -1.07
C ALA A 35 -13.39 2.18 0.16
N ARG A 36 -12.92 2.50 1.38
CA ARG A 36 -13.72 2.31 2.60
C ARG A 36 -14.54 3.54 2.97
N SER A 37 -14.18 4.71 2.45
CA SER A 37 -14.88 5.98 2.68
C SER A 37 -15.80 6.37 1.52
N GLY A 38 -15.52 5.92 0.30
CA GLY A 38 -16.19 6.40 -0.92
C GLY A 38 -15.71 7.78 -1.37
N LEU A 39 -14.50 8.18 -0.93
CA LEU A 39 -13.88 9.45 -1.31
C LEU A 39 -12.77 9.19 -2.32
N MET A 40 -12.83 9.85 -3.48
CA MET A 40 -11.74 9.89 -4.44
C MET A 40 -10.96 11.18 -4.23
N VAL A 41 -9.71 11.05 -3.81
CA VAL A 41 -8.92 12.16 -3.28
C VAL A 41 -7.59 12.30 -4.02
N GLU A 42 -7.14 13.54 -4.20
CA GLU A 42 -5.95 13.89 -4.98
C GLU A 42 -5.13 14.97 -4.27
N ASN A 43 -3.80 14.93 -4.45
CA ASN A 43 -2.94 16.00 -3.95
C ASN A 43 -3.27 17.31 -4.66
N ILE A 44 -3.44 18.38 -3.88
CA ILE A 44 -3.66 19.71 -4.44
C ILE A 44 -2.33 20.36 -4.79
N THR A 45 -2.26 21.06 -5.92
CA THR A 45 -1.10 21.89 -6.25
C THR A 45 -1.18 23.23 -5.52
N PRO A 46 -0.06 23.95 -5.31
CA PRO A 46 -0.10 25.28 -4.68
C PRO A 46 -1.03 26.26 -5.38
N GLN A 47 -1.07 26.26 -6.72
CA GLN A 47 -1.97 27.14 -7.48
C GLN A 47 -3.45 26.82 -7.23
N LEU A 48 -3.79 25.54 -7.12
CA LEU A 48 -5.17 25.11 -6.88
C LEU A 48 -5.56 25.35 -5.41
N GLY A 49 -4.63 25.20 -4.47
CA GLY A 49 -4.82 25.53 -3.05
C GLY A 49 -5.24 26.98 -2.86
N GLU A 50 -4.55 27.92 -3.52
CA GLU A 50 -4.92 29.34 -3.46
C GLU A 50 -6.34 29.61 -3.94
N PHE A 51 -6.78 28.94 -5.01
CA PHE A 51 -8.14 29.06 -5.53
C PHE A 51 -9.19 28.59 -4.51
N PHE A 52 -8.94 27.47 -3.84
CA PHE A 52 -9.83 26.91 -2.82
C PHE A 52 -9.70 27.57 -1.44
N GLY A 53 -8.74 28.48 -1.25
CA GLY A 53 -8.52 29.23 -0.01
C GLY A 53 -7.64 28.52 1.00
N VAL A 54 -6.85 27.54 0.57
CA VAL A 54 -5.91 26.79 1.43
C VAL A 54 -4.48 27.24 1.15
N LYS A 55 -3.76 27.59 2.22
CA LYS A 55 -2.41 28.14 2.11
C LYS A 55 -1.40 27.03 1.78
N ASN A 56 -0.39 27.38 0.98
CA ASN A 56 0.79 26.57 0.67
C ASN A 56 0.51 25.23 -0.05
N GLY A 57 -0.67 25.05 -0.65
CA GLY A 57 -1.04 23.76 -1.27
C GLY A 57 -1.20 22.63 -0.26
N ASN A 58 -1.45 22.97 1.01
CA ASN A 58 -1.70 21.97 2.04
C ASN A 58 -3.11 21.38 1.87
N GLY A 59 -3.22 20.07 2.01
CA GLY A 59 -4.50 19.38 2.01
C GLY A 59 -4.75 18.56 0.77
N VAL A 60 -5.90 17.91 0.74
CA VAL A 60 -6.23 16.94 -0.28
C VAL A 60 -7.58 17.27 -0.89
N LEU A 61 -7.61 17.42 -2.21
CA LEU A 61 -8.81 17.72 -2.97
C LEU A 61 -9.67 16.47 -3.11
N VAL A 62 -10.95 16.58 -2.81
CA VAL A 62 -11.96 15.57 -3.13
C VAL A 62 -12.36 15.76 -4.60
N ARG A 63 -11.84 14.90 -5.47
CA ARG A 63 -12.16 14.90 -6.92
C ARG A 63 -13.58 14.42 -7.17
N ALA A 64 -14.00 13.38 -6.46
CA ALA A 64 -15.33 12.80 -6.57
C ALA A 64 -15.73 12.10 -5.28
N VAL A 65 -17.04 12.00 -5.08
CA VAL A 65 -17.66 11.24 -4.00
C VAL A 65 -18.52 10.16 -4.65
N GLU A 66 -18.33 8.92 -4.21
CA GLU A 66 -19.12 7.80 -4.70
C GLU A 66 -20.58 7.95 -4.25
N LYS A 67 -21.52 7.81 -5.18
CA LYS A 67 -22.96 7.92 -4.90
C LYS A 67 -23.43 6.78 -4.01
N GLY A 68 -24.27 7.06 -3.02
CA GLY A 68 -24.75 6.12 -2.01
C GLY A 68 -23.72 5.80 -0.92
N SER A 69 -22.50 6.34 -1.02
CA SER A 69 -21.44 6.10 -0.04
C SER A 69 -21.71 6.79 1.29
N ARG A 70 -21.00 6.35 2.33
CA ARG A 70 -21.04 6.98 3.66
C ARG A 70 -20.51 8.41 3.62
N ALA A 71 -19.55 8.70 2.73
CA ALA A 71 -19.06 10.06 2.52
C ALA A 71 -20.14 10.98 1.95
N GLU A 72 -20.89 10.53 0.94
CA GLU A 72 -22.01 11.31 0.41
C GLU A 72 -23.07 11.55 1.49
N LYS A 73 -23.46 10.50 2.23
CA LYS A 73 -24.39 10.59 3.37
C LYS A 73 -23.89 11.51 4.49
N SER A 74 -22.57 11.68 4.61
CA SER A 74 -21.92 12.58 5.57
C SER A 74 -21.78 14.03 5.06
N GLY A 75 -22.24 14.31 3.84
CA GLY A 75 -22.27 15.66 3.26
C GLY A 75 -20.98 16.09 2.55
N PHE A 76 -20.06 15.17 2.27
CA PHE A 76 -18.88 15.46 1.44
C PHE A 76 -19.30 15.70 -0.01
N ARG A 77 -18.56 16.57 -0.70
CA ARG A 77 -18.81 16.94 -2.10
C ARG A 77 -17.50 17.01 -2.87
N ALA A 78 -17.60 16.83 -4.18
CA ALA A 78 -16.49 17.15 -5.07
C ALA A 78 -16.16 18.65 -4.96
N GLY A 79 -14.86 18.97 -4.92
CA GLY A 79 -14.37 20.34 -4.69
C GLY A 79 -14.09 20.68 -3.23
N ASP A 80 -14.38 19.77 -2.28
CA ASP A 80 -13.93 19.93 -0.90
C ASP A 80 -12.41 19.74 -0.81
N VAL A 81 -11.72 20.57 -0.04
CA VAL A 81 -10.31 20.34 0.30
C VAL A 81 -10.21 19.91 1.76
N VAL A 82 -9.77 18.68 2.00
CA VAL A 82 -9.56 18.14 3.33
C VAL A 82 -8.27 18.73 3.90
N ILE A 83 -8.36 19.44 5.02
CA ILE A 83 -7.23 20.09 5.68
C ILE A 83 -6.85 19.42 7.01
N LYS A 84 -7.80 18.73 7.65
CA LYS A 84 -7.58 18.06 8.92
C LYS A 84 -8.47 16.82 9.05
N VAL A 85 -7.93 15.74 9.59
CA VAL A 85 -8.67 14.51 9.90
C VAL A 85 -8.34 14.13 11.34
N ASN A 86 -9.36 13.95 12.19
CA ASN A 86 -9.19 13.91 13.64
C ASN A 86 -8.42 15.15 14.15
N ASP A 87 -7.29 14.92 14.82
CA ASP A 87 -6.37 15.93 15.31
C ASP A 87 -5.14 16.12 14.42
N GLU A 88 -5.07 15.40 13.29
CA GLU A 88 -3.93 15.40 12.38
C GLU A 88 -4.16 16.35 11.20
N ALA A 89 -3.20 17.25 10.97
CA ALA A 89 -3.17 18.12 9.80
C ALA A 89 -2.80 17.30 8.56
N ILE A 90 -3.53 17.51 7.46
CA ILE A 90 -3.34 16.76 6.23
C ILE A 90 -2.66 17.64 5.21
N HIS A 91 -1.50 17.19 4.71
CA HIS A 91 -0.77 17.89 3.64
C HIS A 91 -0.88 17.17 2.31
N ASP A 92 -0.93 15.83 2.34
CA ASP A 92 -1.01 15.01 1.15
C ASP A 92 -1.94 13.78 1.31
N THR A 93 -2.12 13.05 0.21
CA THR A 93 -2.93 11.84 0.12
C THR A 93 -2.41 10.70 1.00
N SER A 94 -1.11 10.68 1.32
CA SER A 94 -0.51 9.72 2.25
C SER A 94 -0.95 10.03 3.67
N ASP A 95 -0.86 11.29 4.10
CA ASP A 95 -1.35 11.76 5.40
C ASP A 95 -2.83 11.41 5.57
N PHE A 96 -3.66 11.71 4.57
CA PHE A 96 -5.08 11.36 4.57
C PHE A 96 -5.29 9.86 4.76
N THR A 97 -4.56 9.05 4.00
CA THR A 97 -4.60 7.59 4.07
C THR A 97 -4.21 7.08 5.45
N HIS A 98 -3.17 7.65 6.05
CA HIS A 98 -2.69 7.30 7.38
C HIS A 98 -3.70 7.68 8.47
N ALA A 99 -4.22 8.92 8.46
CA ALA A 99 -5.19 9.41 9.43
C ALA A 99 -6.49 8.58 9.41
N VAL A 100 -6.97 8.21 8.21
CA VAL A 100 -8.18 7.36 8.04
C VAL A 100 -7.94 5.93 8.51
N ARG A 101 -6.74 5.38 8.33
CA ARG A 101 -6.35 4.02 8.78
C ARG A 101 -6.07 3.94 10.27
N GLY A 102 -5.51 5.00 10.86
CA GLY A 102 -5.12 5.09 12.26
C GLY A 102 -6.29 5.24 13.23
N ARG A 103 -7.51 5.49 12.72
CA ARG A 103 -8.71 5.65 13.55
C ARG A 103 -9.00 4.41 14.40
N ARG A 104 -9.50 4.65 15.61
CA ARG A 104 -9.96 3.61 16.54
C ARG A 104 -11.48 3.42 16.56
N GLY A 105 -12.23 4.28 15.88
CA GLY A 105 -13.70 4.28 15.88
C GLY A 105 -14.34 4.20 14.49
N ASN A 106 -15.68 4.24 14.49
CA ASN A 106 -16.52 4.19 13.28
C ASN A 106 -16.85 5.58 12.73
N SER A 107 -16.47 6.65 13.43
CA SER A 107 -16.69 8.04 13.03
C SER A 107 -15.40 8.82 13.18
N VAL A 108 -15.09 9.62 12.17
CA VAL A 108 -13.88 10.43 12.08
C VAL A 108 -14.29 11.86 11.79
N PRO A 109 -14.05 12.83 12.70
CA PRO A 109 -14.23 14.23 12.37
C PRO A 109 -13.20 14.64 11.31
N VAL A 110 -13.66 15.38 10.31
CA VAL A 110 -12.87 15.87 9.18
C VAL A 110 -13.19 17.34 8.99
N VAL A 111 -12.15 18.16 8.89
CA VAL A 111 -12.28 19.58 8.56
C VAL A 111 -12.01 19.73 7.07
N VAL A 112 -12.98 20.30 6.35
CA VAL A 112 -12.88 20.59 4.93
C VAL A 112 -12.98 22.08 4.67
N MET A 113 -12.27 22.56 3.65
CA MET A 113 -12.43 23.88 3.09
C MET A 113 -13.39 23.79 1.90
N ARG A 114 -14.53 24.48 2.00
CA ARG A 114 -15.54 24.58 0.93
C ARG A 114 -15.92 26.04 0.75
N ASP A 115 -15.86 26.55 -0.48
CA ASP A 115 -16.14 27.95 -0.79
C ASP A 115 -15.30 28.94 0.07
N ARG A 116 -14.04 28.57 0.36
CA ARG A 116 -13.12 29.29 1.26
C ARG A 116 -13.62 29.44 2.70
N LYS A 117 -14.48 28.53 3.15
CA LYS A 117 -14.93 28.42 4.55
C LYS A 117 -14.63 27.04 5.09
N GLU A 118 -14.19 26.99 6.33
CA GLU A 118 -13.98 25.74 7.05
C GLU A 118 -15.32 25.14 7.47
N GLN A 119 -15.52 23.86 7.18
CA GLN A 119 -16.67 23.07 7.57
C GLN A 119 -16.20 21.80 8.28
N ASN A 120 -16.82 21.49 9.40
CA ASN A 120 -16.59 20.25 10.13
C ASN A 120 -17.61 19.22 9.69
N LEU A 121 -17.13 18.13 9.08
CA LEU A 121 -17.93 16.98 8.66
C LEU A 121 -17.50 15.76 9.46
N THR A 122 -18.41 14.81 9.65
CA THR A 122 -18.09 13.56 10.34
C THR A 122 -18.18 12.42 9.35
N LEU A 123 -17.04 11.84 8.98
CA LEU A 123 -16.96 10.70 8.09
C LEU A 123 -17.24 9.41 8.85
N SER A 124 -18.36 8.74 8.52
CA SER A 124 -18.64 7.40 9.03
C SER A 124 -17.95 6.33 8.19
N LEU A 125 -17.27 5.40 8.84
CA LEU A 125 -16.51 4.33 8.19
C LEU A 125 -16.88 2.97 8.78
N PRO A 126 -16.87 1.89 7.98
CA PRO A 126 -17.18 0.56 8.47
C PRO A 126 -16.17 0.12 9.55
N PRO A 127 -16.55 -0.78 10.48
CA PRO A 127 -15.64 -1.32 11.48
C PRO A 127 -14.40 -1.91 10.80
N ARG A 128 -13.23 -1.74 11.43
CA ARG A 128 -11.98 -2.35 10.98
C ARG A 128 -12.06 -3.85 11.23
N LYS A 129 -12.43 -4.64 10.21
CA LYS A 129 -12.17 -6.08 10.22
C LYS A 129 -10.64 -6.26 10.21
N GLU A 130 -10.10 -6.92 11.23
CA GLU A 130 -8.68 -7.25 11.31
C GLU A 130 -8.32 -8.26 10.21
N SER A 131 -7.05 -8.27 9.81
CA SER A 131 -6.49 -9.05 8.71
C SER A 131 -6.79 -10.55 8.86
N GLY A 132 -7.90 -11.02 8.29
CA GLY A 132 -8.34 -12.40 8.40
C GLY A 132 -9.73 -12.66 7.83
N ASP A 133 -10.61 -11.66 7.85
CA ASP A 133 -11.93 -11.81 7.25
C ASP A 133 -11.93 -11.39 5.78
N LEU A 134 -12.29 -12.33 4.92
CA LEU A 134 -12.80 -12.00 3.59
C LEU A 134 -13.98 -11.04 3.76
N ILE A 135 -14.03 -10.01 2.91
CA ILE A 135 -15.08 -9.00 2.93
C ILE A 135 -16.43 -9.72 2.76
N GLU A 136 -17.20 -9.86 3.82
CA GLU A 136 -18.64 -10.14 3.71
C GLU A 136 -19.31 -8.91 3.10
N GLU A 137 -20.04 -9.14 2.01
CA GLU A 137 -20.78 -8.16 1.20
C GLU A 137 -21.97 -7.53 1.95
N GLU A 138 -21.75 -6.99 3.14
CA GLU A 138 -22.82 -6.56 4.05
C GLU A 138 -22.73 -5.05 4.33
N SER A 139 -22.70 -4.19 3.29
CA SER A 139 -22.94 -2.74 3.47
C SER A 139 -23.37 -1.96 2.22
N PHE A 140 -23.67 -2.61 1.09
CA PHE A 140 -24.10 -1.93 -0.15
C PHE A 140 -25.61 -2.15 -0.49
N ASN A 141 -26.46 -2.43 0.51
CA ASN A 141 -27.86 -2.87 0.28
C ASN A 141 -28.94 -1.78 0.27
N ASP A 142 -28.61 -0.48 0.16
CA ASP A 142 -29.61 0.59 0.29
C ASP A 142 -29.99 1.36 -1.01
N GLU A 143 -29.69 0.89 -2.23
CA GLU A 143 -30.05 1.63 -3.47
C GLU A 143 -30.74 0.77 -4.57
N PRO A 144 -32.07 0.84 -4.74
CA PRO A 144 -32.85 -0.07 -5.60
C PRO A 144 -32.60 0.05 -7.12
N LEU A 145 -32.10 1.18 -7.62
CA LEU A 145 -32.03 1.46 -9.06
C LEU A 145 -30.80 0.88 -9.77
N PHE A 146 -29.83 0.34 -9.03
CA PHE A 146 -28.55 -0.14 -9.56
C PHE A 146 -28.47 -1.67 -9.78
N HIS A 147 -29.53 -2.42 -9.47
CA HIS A 147 -29.47 -3.88 -9.33
C HIS A 147 -29.78 -4.69 -10.60
N ALA A 148 -30.67 -4.23 -11.47
CA ALA A 148 -31.15 -5.08 -12.58
C ALA A 148 -30.09 -5.31 -13.67
N GLN A 149 -29.34 -4.26 -14.04
CA GLN A 149 -28.32 -4.32 -15.08
C GLN A 149 -27.08 -5.11 -14.62
N ARG A 150 -26.69 -4.94 -13.35
CA ARG A 150 -25.58 -5.67 -12.74
C ARG A 150 -25.90 -7.14 -12.50
N ALA A 151 -27.14 -7.50 -12.18
CA ALA A 151 -27.52 -8.90 -11.98
C ALA A 151 -27.29 -9.74 -13.25
N LEU A 152 -27.58 -9.18 -14.43
CA LEU A 152 -27.37 -9.85 -15.72
C LEU A 152 -25.87 -9.97 -16.06
N GLU A 153 -25.09 -8.90 -15.92
CA GLU A 153 -23.64 -8.94 -16.11
C GLU A 153 -22.94 -9.89 -15.12
N MET A 154 -23.39 -9.93 -13.86
CA MET A 154 -22.81 -10.82 -12.84
C MET A 154 -23.09 -12.29 -13.11
N THR A 155 -24.23 -12.65 -13.73
CA THR A 155 -24.49 -14.05 -14.11
C THR A 155 -23.61 -14.53 -15.26
N GLU A 156 -23.33 -13.68 -16.23
CA GLU A 156 -22.42 -14.00 -17.33
C GLU A 156 -20.98 -14.13 -16.82
N LEU A 157 -20.55 -13.18 -15.98
CA LEU A 157 -19.24 -13.21 -15.34
C LEU A 157 -19.07 -14.45 -14.43
N GLN A 158 -20.11 -14.82 -13.66
CA GLN A 158 -20.11 -16.02 -12.82
C GLN A 158 -19.95 -17.29 -13.66
N ASN A 159 -20.59 -17.35 -14.83
CA ASN A 159 -20.48 -18.47 -15.76
C ASN A 159 -19.07 -18.55 -16.39
N GLU A 160 -18.44 -17.43 -16.73
CA GLU A 160 -17.06 -17.42 -17.20
C GLU A 160 -16.05 -17.79 -16.11
N ILE A 161 -16.22 -17.25 -14.90
CA ILE A 161 -15.40 -17.60 -13.74
C ILE A 161 -15.54 -19.10 -13.42
N ALA A 162 -16.75 -19.68 -13.57
CA ALA A 162 -16.97 -21.10 -13.39
C ALA A 162 -16.19 -21.96 -14.42
N LYS A 163 -16.07 -21.49 -15.67
CA LYS A 163 -15.25 -22.15 -16.71
C LYS A 163 -13.74 -22.06 -16.41
N LEU A 164 -13.29 -20.96 -15.81
CA LEU A 164 -11.87 -20.74 -15.48
C LEU A 164 -11.44 -21.35 -14.14
N ARG A 165 -12.39 -21.62 -13.23
CA ARG A 165 -12.15 -22.24 -11.92
C ARG A 165 -11.27 -23.50 -11.95
N PRO A 166 -11.48 -24.50 -12.84
CA PRO A 166 -10.61 -25.67 -12.89
C PRO A 166 -9.18 -25.34 -13.35
N GLN A 167 -9.00 -24.39 -14.28
CA GLN A 167 -7.65 -23.97 -14.72
C GLN A 167 -6.91 -23.24 -13.59
N MET A 168 -7.62 -22.38 -12.86
CA MET A 168 -7.10 -21.69 -11.68
C MET A 168 -6.71 -22.66 -10.56
N GLN A 169 -7.51 -23.71 -10.33
CA GLN A 169 -7.19 -24.76 -9.36
C GLN A 169 -5.93 -25.53 -9.78
N LEU A 170 -5.81 -25.91 -11.05
CA LEU A 170 -4.64 -26.60 -11.58
C LEU A 170 -3.37 -25.73 -11.48
N ALA A 171 -3.48 -24.45 -11.82
CA ALA A 171 -2.38 -23.49 -11.68
C ALA A 171 -1.98 -23.27 -10.21
N ALA A 172 -2.96 -23.23 -9.29
CA ALA A 172 -2.71 -23.13 -7.85
C ALA A 172 -2.05 -24.40 -7.29
N GLU A 173 -2.41 -25.58 -7.78
CA GLU A 173 -1.77 -26.83 -7.37
C GLU A 173 -0.33 -26.94 -7.91
N ASN A 174 -0.11 -26.59 -9.16
CA ASN A 174 1.22 -26.61 -9.77
C ASN A 174 2.16 -25.60 -9.12
N SER A 175 1.69 -24.38 -8.85
CA SER A 175 2.47 -23.38 -8.11
C SER A 175 2.75 -23.81 -6.66
N ARG A 176 1.81 -24.46 -5.98
CA ARG A 176 2.05 -25.05 -4.65
C ARG A 176 3.10 -26.16 -4.68
N LYS A 177 3.10 -27.01 -5.71
CA LYS A 177 4.12 -28.05 -5.89
C LYS A 177 5.50 -27.44 -6.16
N ALA A 178 5.59 -26.54 -7.13
CA ALA A 178 6.83 -25.83 -7.45
C ALA A 178 7.39 -25.05 -6.25
N ALA A 179 6.54 -24.38 -5.46
CA ALA A 179 6.96 -23.67 -4.26
C ALA A 179 7.46 -24.62 -3.15
N ARG A 180 6.89 -25.82 -3.04
CA ARG A 180 7.37 -26.84 -2.07
C ARG A 180 8.74 -27.39 -2.48
N GLU A 181 8.92 -27.68 -3.76
CA GLU A 181 10.19 -28.16 -4.33
C GLU A 181 11.29 -27.11 -4.16
N LEU A 182 11.05 -25.87 -4.61
CA LEU A 182 11.99 -24.76 -4.46
C LEU A 182 12.33 -24.50 -2.98
N ARG A 183 11.33 -24.55 -2.08
CA ARG A 183 11.57 -24.40 -0.63
C ARG A 183 12.40 -25.55 -0.07
N SER A 184 12.26 -26.77 -0.60
CA SER A 184 13.05 -27.93 -0.16
C SER A 184 14.51 -27.83 -0.60
N GLU A 185 14.76 -27.30 -1.80
CA GLU A 185 16.10 -27.10 -2.36
C GLU A 185 16.83 -25.90 -1.72
N LEU A 186 16.13 -24.79 -1.49
CA LEU A 186 16.72 -23.59 -0.90
C LEU A 186 16.97 -23.72 0.61
N CYS A 187 16.32 -24.66 1.31
CA CYS A 187 16.47 -24.83 2.75
C CYS A 187 17.90 -25.23 3.19
N PRO A 188 18.56 -26.24 2.60
CA PRO A 188 19.95 -26.56 2.91
C PRO A 188 20.91 -25.43 2.51
N GLU A 189 20.75 -24.83 1.33
CA GLU A 189 21.62 -23.74 0.85
C GLU A 189 21.54 -22.50 1.75
N GLN A 190 20.33 -22.10 2.16
CA GLN A 190 20.15 -20.99 3.11
C GLN A 190 20.71 -21.31 4.50
N LYS A 191 20.64 -22.57 4.96
CA LYS A 191 21.27 -22.99 6.22
C LYS A 191 22.78 -22.89 6.14
N GLU A 192 23.38 -23.32 5.04
CA GLU A 192 24.83 -23.26 4.84
C GLU A 192 25.33 -21.82 4.74
N LEU A 193 24.64 -20.96 3.99
CA LEU A 193 24.94 -19.52 3.92
C LEU A 193 24.87 -18.84 5.31
N ARG A 194 23.87 -19.20 6.12
CA ARG A 194 23.75 -18.72 7.51
C ARG A 194 24.89 -19.21 8.40
N GLN A 195 25.34 -20.45 8.24
CA GLN A 195 26.47 -20.99 9.00
C GLN A 195 27.78 -20.30 8.59
N ARG A 196 28.01 -20.14 7.28
CA ARG A 196 29.20 -19.48 6.74
C ARG A 196 29.29 -18.02 7.17
N SER A 197 28.17 -17.28 7.11
CA SER A 197 28.12 -15.89 7.58
C SER A 197 28.33 -15.79 9.10
N ALA A 198 27.80 -16.74 9.89
CA ALA A 198 28.06 -16.79 11.33
C ALA A 198 29.53 -17.10 11.66
N GLN A 199 30.17 -18.01 10.92
CA GLN A 199 31.61 -18.30 11.05
C GLN A 199 32.47 -17.09 10.67
N GLN A 200 32.18 -16.44 9.55
CA GLN A 200 32.87 -15.22 9.12
C GLN A 200 32.76 -14.12 10.18
N ARG A 201 31.56 -13.91 10.77
CA ARG A 201 31.38 -12.94 11.86
C ARG A 201 32.25 -13.26 13.08
N LYS A 202 32.32 -14.53 13.48
CA LYS A 202 33.18 -14.96 14.60
C LYS A 202 34.66 -14.73 14.28
N GLN A 203 35.08 -15.02 13.05
CA GLN A 203 36.46 -14.80 12.62
C GLN A 203 36.80 -13.32 12.65
N LEU A 204 35.94 -12.49 12.05
CA LEU A 204 36.11 -11.03 12.02
C LEU A 204 36.16 -10.43 13.44
N GLN A 205 35.36 -10.97 14.38
CA GLN A 205 35.38 -10.56 15.78
C GLN A 205 36.74 -10.87 16.44
N LYS A 206 37.29 -12.07 16.20
CA LYS A 206 38.62 -12.44 16.71
C LYS A 206 39.71 -11.57 16.11
N ASP A 207 39.65 -11.33 14.79
CA ASP A 207 40.62 -10.50 14.09
C ASP A 207 40.57 -9.05 14.62
N MET A 208 39.38 -8.53 14.89
CA MET A 208 39.20 -7.21 15.51
C MET A 208 39.74 -7.15 16.94
N GLU A 209 39.59 -8.22 17.71
CA GLU A 209 40.12 -8.31 19.06
C GLU A 209 41.65 -8.42 19.08
N HIS A 210 42.23 -9.17 18.14
CA HIS A 210 43.67 -9.23 17.92
C HIS A 210 44.24 -7.87 17.53
N LEU A 211 43.63 -7.21 16.55
CA LEU A 211 44.03 -5.87 16.11
C LEU A 211 43.94 -4.85 17.26
N ARG A 212 42.90 -4.96 18.10
CA ARG A 212 42.74 -4.14 19.29
C ARG A 212 43.88 -4.36 20.29
N GLN A 213 44.29 -5.61 20.50
CA GLN A 213 45.41 -5.93 21.39
C GLN A 213 46.74 -5.42 20.83
N GLU A 214 46.98 -5.56 19.53
CA GLU A 214 48.17 -4.99 18.87
C GLU A 214 48.22 -3.47 19.00
N LEU A 215 47.10 -2.77 18.79
CA LEU A 215 47.01 -1.33 18.95
C LEU A 215 47.26 -0.89 20.40
N LEU A 216 46.80 -1.66 21.39
CA LEU A 216 47.09 -1.39 22.81
C LEU A 216 48.58 -1.59 23.11
N ARG A 217 49.20 -2.66 22.58
CA ARG A 217 50.62 -2.94 22.75
C ARG A 217 51.49 -1.85 22.12
N LEU A 218 51.19 -1.43 20.90
CA LEU A 218 51.88 -0.34 20.23
C LEU A 218 51.72 0.99 20.98
N ARG A 219 50.55 1.25 21.57
CA ARG A 219 50.34 2.44 22.41
C ARG A 219 51.23 2.41 23.65
N ASP A 220 51.35 1.24 24.30
CA ASP A 220 52.14 1.09 25.53
C ASP A 220 53.66 1.07 25.23
N GLU A 221 54.09 0.70 24.01
CA GLU A 221 55.50 0.83 23.56
C GLU A 221 55.93 2.27 23.25
N TRP A 222 54.98 3.21 23.10
CA TRP A 222 55.22 4.62 22.78
C TRP A 222 55.05 5.59 23.98
N LEU A 223 54.84 5.05 25.18
CA LEU A 223 54.74 5.76 26.46
C LEU A 223 55.97 5.48 27.35
#